data_AF-M7C7L7-F1
#
_entry.id   AF-M7C7L7-F1
#
_cell.length_a   1.000
_cell.length_b   1.000
_cell.length_c   1.000
_cell.angle_alpha   90.00
_cell.angle_beta   90.00
_cell.angle_gamma   90.00
#
_symmetry.space_group_name_H-M   'P 1'
#
loop_
_entity.id
_entity.type
_entity.pdbx_description
1 polymer ?
#
loop_
_entity_poly.entity_id
_entity_poly.type
_entity_poly.pdbx_seq_one_letter_code
_entity_poly.pdbx_strand_id
1 'polypeptide(L)'
;IQVRETQALILAPTRELAVQIQKGLLALGDYMNVQCHACIGGTNVGEDIRKLDYGQHVVAGTPGRVFDMIRRRSLRTRAIKMLVLDEADEMLNKGFKEQIYDVYRYLPPATQVVLISATLPHEILEMTNKFMTDPIRILVKRRVLISTDVWARGLDVPQVSLIINYDLPNNRELYIHRIGRSGRYGRKGVAINFVKNDDIRILRDIEQYYSTQIDEMPMNVADLI
;
A
#
# COMPACT_ATOMS: atom_id res chain seq x y z
N ILE A 1 6.72 19.68 26.14
CA ILE A 1 5.68 19.89 25.11
C ILE A 1 4.88 21.13 25.51
N GLN A 2 5.00 22.26 24.79
CA GLN A 2 4.49 23.57 25.25
C GLN A 2 2.98 23.80 24.98
N VAL A 3 2.34 23.00 24.11
CA VAL A 3 0.92 23.17 23.75
C VAL A 3 0.18 21.85 23.96
N ARG A 4 -0.85 21.86 24.81
CA ARG A 4 -1.67 20.68 25.17
C ARG A 4 -2.90 20.55 24.26
N GLU A 5 -2.65 20.58 22.95
CA GLU A 5 -3.67 20.49 21.90
C GLU A 5 -3.26 19.49 20.82
N THR A 6 -4.25 19.00 20.07
CA THR A 6 -4.04 18.01 19.02
C THR A 6 -3.30 18.61 17.85
N GLN A 7 -2.13 18.06 17.58
CA GLN A 7 -1.21 18.51 16.55
C GLN A 7 -1.07 17.48 15.41
N ALA A 8 -1.34 16.21 15.69
CA ALA A 8 -1.40 15.16 14.69
C ALA A 8 -2.71 14.38 14.81
N LEU A 9 -3.33 14.10 13.67
CA LEU A 9 -4.51 13.26 13.54
C LEU A 9 -4.16 12.04 12.68
N ILE A 10 -4.47 10.85 13.17
CA ILE A 10 -4.23 9.58 12.46
C ILE A 10 -5.57 8.90 12.26
N LEU A 11 -5.91 8.61 11.00
CA LEU A 11 -7.10 7.85 10.64
C LEU A 11 -6.70 6.42 10.28
N ALA A 12 -7.45 5.45 10.81
CA ALA A 12 -7.28 4.03 10.54
C ALA A 12 -8.64 3.36 10.19
N PRO A 13 -8.65 2.29 9.37
CA PRO A 13 -9.86 1.61 8.93
C PRO A 13 -10.61 0.84 10.03
N THR A 14 -9.93 0.47 11.11
CA THR A 14 -10.49 -0.36 12.18
C THR A 14 -10.24 0.23 13.56
N ARG A 15 -11.05 -0.20 14.54
CA ARG A 15 -10.95 0.29 15.91
C ARG A 15 -9.70 -0.27 16.59
N GLU A 16 -9.43 -1.52 16.30
CA GLU A 16 -8.31 -2.32 16.80
C GLU A 16 -6.98 -1.69 16.36
N LEU A 17 -6.87 -1.31 15.08
CA LEU A 17 -5.69 -0.66 14.55
C LEU A 17 -5.47 0.73 15.16
N ALA A 18 -6.52 1.54 15.32
CA ALA A 18 -6.40 2.84 15.98
C ALA A 18 -5.90 2.72 17.45
N VAL A 19 -6.37 1.71 18.19
CA VAL A 19 -5.88 1.42 19.54
C VAL A 19 -4.44 0.93 19.53
N GLN A 20 -4.05 0.12 18.54
CA GLN A 20 -2.67 -0.33 18.38
C GLN A 20 -1.73 0.85 18.09
N ILE A 21 -2.11 1.77 17.20
CA ILE A 21 -1.39 3.00 16.90
C ILE A 21 -1.21 3.83 18.17
N GLN A 22 -2.28 4.03 18.95
CA GLN A 22 -2.22 4.76 20.22
C GLN A 22 -1.21 4.12 21.19
N LYS A 23 -1.28 2.80 21.39
CA LYS A 23 -0.35 2.07 22.27
C LYS A 23 1.10 2.21 21.81
N GLY A 24 1.35 2.08 20.50
CA GLY A 24 2.68 2.25 19.91
C GLY A 24 3.22 3.66 20.12
N LEU A 25 2.40 4.69 19.91
CA LEU A 25 2.78 6.09 20.15
C LEU A 25 3.09 6.37 21.61
N LEU A 26 2.30 5.84 22.55
CA LEU A 26 2.55 5.99 23.98
C LEU A 26 3.83 5.29 24.40
N ALA A 27 4.09 4.09 23.89
CA ALA A 27 5.31 3.34 24.19
C ALA A 27 6.57 4.05 23.63
N LEU A 28 6.52 4.52 22.39
CA LEU A 28 7.64 5.26 21.77
C LEU A 28 7.84 6.64 22.41
N GLY A 29 6.76 7.26 22.87
CA GLY A 29 6.75 8.59 23.47
C GLY A 29 6.79 8.61 25.00
N ASP A 30 7.14 7.50 25.66
CA ASP A 30 7.09 7.36 27.12
C ASP A 30 7.93 8.44 27.83
N TYR A 31 9.15 8.67 27.33
CA TYR A 31 10.05 9.72 27.83
C TYR A 31 9.67 11.14 27.39
N MET A 32 8.68 11.30 26.52
CA MET A 32 8.21 12.60 26.03
C MET A 32 6.99 13.12 26.79
N ASN A 33 6.37 12.29 27.65
CA ASN A 33 5.10 12.57 28.30
C ASN A 33 4.00 12.95 27.28
N VAL A 34 3.97 12.23 26.15
CA VAL A 34 3.00 12.46 25.08
C VAL A 34 1.61 11.99 25.52
N GLN A 35 0.58 12.78 25.20
CA GLN A 35 -0.82 12.41 25.39
C GLN A 35 -1.38 11.97 24.05
N CYS A 36 -1.85 10.73 23.97
CA CYS A 36 -2.47 10.18 22.78
C CYS A 36 -3.78 9.50 23.15
N HIS A 37 -4.83 9.76 22.36
CA HIS A 37 -6.16 9.18 22.55
C HIS A 37 -6.63 8.41 21.31
N ALA A 38 -7.21 7.23 21.53
CA ALA A 38 -7.89 6.44 20.50
C ALA A 38 -9.38 6.81 20.42
N CYS A 39 -9.77 7.50 19.35
CA CYS A 39 -11.12 7.98 19.09
C CYS A 39 -11.85 7.00 18.16
N ILE A 40 -12.53 6.01 18.76
CA ILE A 40 -13.09 4.86 18.05
C ILE A 40 -14.59 4.67 18.33
N GLY A 41 -15.34 4.16 17.36
CA GLY A 41 -16.76 3.83 17.56
C GLY A 41 -16.98 2.76 18.64
N GLY A 42 -18.18 2.72 19.23
CA GLY A 42 -18.57 1.71 20.23
C GLY A 42 -18.09 1.99 21.66
N THR A 43 -17.20 2.96 21.87
CA THR A 43 -16.86 3.47 23.21
C THR A 43 -17.85 4.56 23.66
N ASN A 44 -17.85 4.84 24.97
CA ASN A 44 -18.66 5.90 25.57
C ASN A 44 -18.21 7.28 25.04
N VAL A 45 -19.13 7.98 24.37
CA VAL A 45 -18.87 9.30 23.78
C VAL A 45 -18.49 10.34 24.85
N GLY A 46 -19.10 10.29 26.04
CA GLY A 46 -18.77 11.21 27.13
C GLY A 46 -17.34 11.04 27.64
N GLU A 47 -16.80 9.82 27.60
CA GLU A 47 -15.39 9.57 27.95
C GLU A 47 -14.43 10.14 26.90
N ASP A 48 -14.74 9.97 25.61
CA ASP A 48 -13.98 10.59 24.52
C ASP A 48 -13.94 12.11 24.67
N ILE A 49 -15.10 12.74 24.93
CA ILE A 49 -15.18 14.19 25.13
C ILE A 49 -14.29 14.62 26.30
N ARG A 50 -14.38 13.96 27.46
CA ARG A 50 -13.54 14.27 28.62
C ARG A 50 -12.05 14.16 28.31
N LYS A 51 -11.62 13.13 27.59
CA LYS A 51 -10.21 12.95 27.20
C LYS A 51 -9.74 14.01 26.22
N LEU A 52 -10.58 14.39 25.26
CA LEU A 52 -10.28 15.44 24.29
C LEU A 52 -10.21 16.82 24.94
N ASP A 53 -11.12 17.13 25.86
CA ASP A 53 -11.14 18.39 26.62
C ASP A 53 -9.94 18.52 27.58
N TYR A 54 -9.42 17.40 28.11
CA TYR A 54 -8.17 17.39 28.88
C TYR A 54 -6.95 17.82 28.06
N GLY A 55 -7.01 17.67 26.73
CA GLY A 55 -5.94 18.01 25.80
C GLY A 55 -5.11 16.80 25.41
N GLN A 56 -5.14 16.44 24.13
CA GLN A 56 -4.40 15.32 23.54
C GLN A 56 -3.46 15.84 22.47
N HIS A 57 -2.18 15.45 22.49
CA HIS A 57 -1.22 15.88 21.46
C HIS A 57 -1.47 15.15 20.14
N VAL A 58 -1.87 13.88 20.21
CA VAL A 58 -2.19 13.04 19.05
C VAL A 58 -3.54 12.37 19.25
N VAL A 59 -4.36 12.36 18.20
CA VAL A 59 -5.58 11.55 18.16
C VAL A 59 -5.43 10.52 17.06
N ALA A 60 -5.57 9.24 17.41
CA ALA A 60 -5.69 8.14 16.45
C ALA A 60 -7.13 7.64 16.45
N GLY A 61 -7.76 7.34 15.32
CA GLY A 61 -9.16 6.97 15.35
C GLY A 61 -9.75 6.51 14.04
N THR A 62 -10.98 5.98 14.11
CA THR A 62 -11.76 5.63 12.92
C THR A 62 -12.43 6.89 12.36
N PRO A 63 -12.52 7.06 11.02
CA PRO A 63 -13.06 8.27 10.39
C PRO A 63 -14.42 8.72 10.95
N GLY A 64 -15.35 7.79 11.15
CA GLY A 64 -16.69 8.11 11.65
C GLY A 64 -16.72 8.73 13.06
N ARG A 65 -15.98 8.16 14.03
CA ARG A 65 -15.96 8.69 15.41
C ARG A 65 -15.15 9.99 15.50
N VAL A 66 -14.03 10.08 14.78
CA VAL A 66 -13.25 11.31 14.69
C VAL A 66 -14.10 12.45 14.13
N PHE A 67 -14.81 12.21 13.03
CA PHE A 67 -15.69 13.20 12.42
C PHE A 67 -16.80 13.65 13.37
N ASP A 68 -17.43 12.73 14.10
CA ASP A 68 -18.43 13.06 15.12
C ASP A 68 -17.86 13.99 16.20
N MET A 69 -16.65 13.71 16.70
CA MET A 69 -15.99 14.54 17.72
C MET A 69 -15.61 15.94 17.21
N ILE A 70 -15.20 16.05 15.94
CA ILE A 70 -14.94 17.34 15.28
C ILE A 70 -16.24 18.14 15.15
N ARG A 71 -17.31 17.52 14.64
CA ARG A 71 -18.61 18.15 14.44
C ARG A 71 -19.23 18.64 15.75
N ARG A 72 -19.03 17.91 16.85
CA ARG A 72 -19.43 18.29 18.22
C ARG A 72 -18.55 19.36 18.85
N ARG A 73 -17.47 19.79 18.18
CA ARG A 73 -16.44 20.73 18.67
C ARG A 73 -15.63 20.23 19.86
N SER A 74 -15.72 18.93 20.17
CA SER A 74 -14.94 18.29 21.23
C SER A 74 -13.50 18.07 20.78
N LEU A 75 -13.27 17.68 19.53
CA LEU A 75 -11.94 17.68 18.92
C LEU A 75 -11.70 18.99 18.19
N ARG A 76 -10.86 19.85 18.76
CA ARG A 76 -10.48 21.15 18.19
C ARG A 76 -9.31 20.95 17.23
N THR A 77 -9.48 21.36 15.98
CA THR A 77 -8.52 21.07 14.90
C THR A 77 -7.49 22.17 14.65
N ARG A 78 -7.59 23.31 15.35
CA ARG A 78 -6.79 24.54 15.09
C ARG A 78 -5.27 24.33 15.10
N ALA A 79 -4.79 23.41 15.94
CA ALA A 79 -3.36 23.16 16.13
C ALA A 79 -2.85 21.98 15.30
N ILE A 80 -3.72 21.32 14.53
CA ILE A 80 -3.35 20.16 13.71
C ILE A 80 -2.44 20.62 12.57
N LYS A 81 -1.27 19.99 12.50
CA LYS A 81 -0.25 20.21 11.48
C LYS A 81 -0.08 18.99 10.58
N MET A 82 -0.54 17.83 11.02
CA MET A 82 -0.34 16.57 10.32
C MET A 82 -1.63 15.72 10.34
N LEU A 83 -2.00 15.21 9.17
CA LEU A 83 -3.01 14.18 8.98
C LEU A 83 -2.31 12.94 8.41
N VAL A 84 -2.45 11.80 9.07
CA VAL A 84 -1.96 10.51 8.60
C VAL A 84 -3.14 9.63 8.24
N LEU A 85 -3.13 9.06 7.04
CA LEU A 85 -4.09 8.05 6.58
C LEU A 85 -3.37 6.70 6.55
N ASP A 86 -3.62 5.86 7.55
CA ASP A 86 -3.03 4.53 7.64
C ASP A 86 -3.97 3.47 7.04
N GLU A 87 -3.42 2.50 6.31
CA GLU A 87 -4.16 1.53 5.50
C GLU A 87 -5.24 2.20 4.62
N ALA A 88 -4.83 3.20 3.84
CA ALA A 88 -5.77 4.07 3.11
C ALA A 88 -6.63 3.34 2.06
N ASP A 89 -6.10 2.30 1.41
CA ASP A 89 -6.83 1.39 0.51
C ASP A 89 -7.97 0.68 1.24
N GLU A 90 -7.71 0.13 2.42
CA GLU A 90 -8.74 -0.50 3.25
C GLU A 90 -9.81 0.50 3.72
N MET A 91 -9.43 1.74 4.02
CA MET A 91 -10.41 2.78 4.34
C MET A 91 -11.35 3.07 3.17
N LEU A 92 -10.84 3.07 1.93
CA LEU A 92 -11.68 3.22 0.73
C LEU A 92 -12.58 2.02 0.50
N ASN A 93 -12.06 0.79 0.65
CA ASN A 93 -12.83 -0.45 0.51
C ASN A 93 -14.02 -0.50 1.48
N LYS A 94 -13.88 0.07 2.68
CA LYS A 94 -14.95 0.19 3.69
C LYS A 94 -15.91 1.35 3.45
N GLY A 95 -15.72 2.12 2.38
CA GLY A 95 -16.57 3.26 2.03
C GLY A 95 -16.31 4.51 2.88
N PHE A 96 -15.15 4.66 3.51
CA PHE A 96 -14.84 5.83 4.35
C PHE A 96 -14.41 7.08 3.57
N LYS A 97 -14.49 7.05 2.23
CA LYS A 97 -14.05 8.14 1.36
C LYS A 97 -14.66 9.48 1.79
N GLU A 98 -15.98 9.56 1.88
CA GLU A 98 -16.67 10.81 2.24
C GLU A 98 -16.28 11.30 3.63
N GLN A 99 -16.17 10.41 4.61
CA GLN A 99 -15.79 10.76 5.98
C GLN A 99 -14.35 11.29 6.05
N ILE A 100 -13.43 10.77 5.23
CA ILE A 100 -12.05 11.31 5.14
C ILE A 100 -12.08 12.73 4.56
N TYR A 101 -12.84 12.96 3.48
CA TYR A 101 -13.03 14.31 2.92
C TYR A 101 -13.62 15.27 3.94
N ASP A 102 -14.63 14.81 4.67
CA ASP A 102 -15.29 15.62 5.68
C ASP A 102 -14.32 15.97 6.81
N VAL A 103 -13.53 15.02 7.34
CA VAL A 103 -12.49 15.32 8.32
C VAL A 103 -11.49 16.34 7.77
N TYR A 104 -10.97 16.15 6.56
CA TYR A 104 -9.98 17.03 5.93
C TYR A 104 -10.47 18.48 5.82
N ARG A 105 -11.75 18.70 5.49
CA ARG A 105 -12.35 20.04 5.37
C ARG A 105 -12.34 20.86 6.67
N TYR A 106 -12.26 20.21 7.84
CA TYR A 106 -12.18 20.90 9.13
C TYR A 106 -10.73 21.14 9.59
N LEU A 107 -9.72 20.68 8.85
CA LEU A 107 -8.32 20.85 9.21
C LEU A 107 -7.77 22.19 8.71
N PRO A 108 -6.72 22.73 9.35
CA PRO A 108 -6.04 23.93 8.87
C PRO A 108 -5.48 23.76 7.44
N PRO A 109 -5.41 24.83 6.62
CA PRO A 109 -5.03 24.75 5.21
C PRO A 109 -3.59 24.29 4.97
N ALA A 110 -2.68 24.48 5.94
CA ALA A 110 -1.29 24.07 5.87
C ALA A 110 -1.02 22.67 6.48
N THR A 111 -2.07 21.85 6.63
CA THR A 111 -1.92 20.51 7.21
C THR A 111 -1.12 19.61 6.26
N GLN A 112 0.00 19.07 6.74
CA GLN A 112 0.75 18.04 6.03
C GLN A 112 -0.07 16.75 6.00
N VAL A 113 -0.31 16.20 4.81
CA VAL A 113 -0.99 14.92 4.66
C VAL A 113 0.03 13.84 4.35
N VAL A 114 -0.01 12.74 5.11
CA VAL A 114 0.79 11.53 4.92
C VAL A 114 -0.17 10.38 4.64
N LEU A 115 0.09 9.63 3.58
CA LEU A 115 -0.70 8.45 3.22
C LEU A 115 0.19 7.21 3.26
N ILE A 116 -0.27 6.21 4.01
CA ILE A 116 0.38 4.92 4.18
C ILE A 116 -0.62 3.86 3.72
N SER A 117 -0.19 2.97 2.82
CA SER A 117 -1.04 1.91 2.31
C SER A 117 -0.20 0.81 1.65
N ALA A 118 -0.67 -0.43 1.74
CA ALA A 118 -0.03 -1.58 1.11
C ALA A 118 -0.21 -1.59 -0.42
N THR A 119 -1.30 -0.98 -0.92
CA THR A 119 -1.61 -0.87 -2.34
C THR A 119 -2.03 0.54 -2.73
N LEU A 120 -1.72 0.97 -3.94
CA LEU A 120 -2.09 2.32 -4.42
C LEU A 120 -2.95 2.19 -5.69
N PRO A 121 -4.23 1.77 -5.57
CA PRO A 121 -5.16 1.78 -6.69
C PRO A 121 -5.44 3.22 -7.15
N HIS A 122 -6.04 3.36 -8.35
CA HIS A 122 -6.31 4.66 -8.97
C HIS A 122 -7.07 5.62 -8.04
N GLU A 123 -8.04 5.11 -7.26
CA GLU A 123 -8.81 5.93 -6.32
C GLU A 123 -7.95 6.57 -5.21
N ILE A 124 -6.92 5.86 -4.73
CA ILE A 124 -5.97 6.42 -3.75
C ILE A 124 -5.13 7.51 -4.42
N LEU A 125 -4.66 7.28 -5.65
CA LEU A 125 -3.89 8.27 -6.40
C LEU A 125 -4.72 9.54 -6.63
N GLU A 126 -6.00 9.43 -6.97
CA GLU A 126 -6.92 10.57 -7.08
C GLU A 126 -7.06 11.33 -5.76
N MET A 127 -7.16 10.63 -4.62
CA MET A 127 -7.18 11.29 -3.31
C MET A 127 -5.89 12.06 -3.05
N THR A 128 -4.71 11.48 -3.36
CA THR A 128 -3.44 12.17 -3.16
C THR A 128 -3.37 13.48 -3.95
N ASN A 129 -3.88 13.50 -5.18
CA ASN A 129 -3.90 14.70 -6.01
C ASN A 129 -4.85 15.79 -5.45
N LYS A 130 -5.84 15.42 -4.64
CA LYS A 130 -6.80 16.36 -4.04
C LYS A 130 -6.38 16.87 -2.66
N PHE A 131 -5.68 16.05 -1.87
CA PHE A 131 -5.33 16.38 -0.49
C PHE A 131 -3.88 16.83 -0.30
N MET A 132 -3.00 16.52 -1.25
CA MET A 132 -1.57 16.77 -1.14
C MET A 132 -1.10 17.77 -2.19
N THR A 133 -0.15 18.62 -1.79
CA THR A 133 0.58 19.50 -2.69
C THR A 133 1.98 18.92 -2.88
N ASP A 134 2.34 18.56 -4.11
CA ASP A 134 3.64 18.00 -4.50
C ASP A 134 4.14 16.85 -3.58
N PRO A 135 3.42 15.71 -3.50
CA PRO A 135 3.76 14.65 -2.56
C PRO A 135 5.02 13.88 -2.96
N ILE A 136 5.90 13.62 -1.98
CA ILE A 136 7.00 12.67 -2.14
C ILE A 136 6.43 11.26 -2.20
N ARG A 137 6.67 10.55 -3.31
CA ARG A 137 6.19 9.19 -3.53
C ARG A 137 7.29 8.19 -3.19
N ILE A 138 7.10 7.42 -2.12
CA ILE A 138 7.98 6.30 -1.75
C ILE A 138 7.28 5.00 -2.15
N LEU A 139 7.68 4.43 -3.29
CA LEU A 139 7.11 3.20 -3.81
C LEU A 139 8.06 2.03 -3.55
N VAL A 140 7.63 1.09 -2.72
CA VAL A 140 8.34 -0.20 -2.56
C VAL A 140 8.01 -1.06 -3.77
N LYS A 141 8.91 -1.10 -4.75
CA LYS A 141 8.75 -1.98 -5.92
C LYS A 141 8.71 -3.44 -5.45
N ARG A 142 7.56 -4.12 -5.59
CA ARG A 142 7.52 -5.59 -5.55
C ARG A 142 8.36 -6.09 -6.72
N ARG A 143 9.47 -6.78 -6.42
CA ARG A 143 10.41 -7.28 -7.45
C ARG A 143 9.95 -8.57 -8.12
N VAL A 144 8.93 -9.24 -7.57
CA VAL A 144 8.42 -10.53 -8.03
C VAL A 144 6.90 -10.49 -8.11
N LEU A 145 6.35 -10.95 -9.23
CA LEU A 145 4.93 -11.15 -9.46
C LEU A 145 4.71 -12.63 -9.80
N ILE A 146 3.79 -13.30 -9.10
CA ILE A 146 3.36 -14.67 -9.39
C ILE A 146 1.97 -14.58 -10.02
N SER A 147 1.77 -15.23 -11.16
CA SER A 147 0.49 -15.18 -11.87
C SER A 147 0.26 -16.39 -12.77
N THR A 148 -1.00 -16.58 -13.17
CA THR A 148 -1.45 -17.56 -14.17
C THR A 148 -1.48 -16.94 -15.58
N ASP A 149 -1.89 -17.71 -16.59
CA ASP A 149 -1.92 -17.29 -18.01
C ASP A 149 -2.81 -16.08 -18.32
N VAL A 150 -3.63 -15.63 -17.37
CA VAL A 150 -4.34 -14.35 -17.44
C VAL A 150 -3.36 -13.19 -17.72
N TRP A 151 -2.11 -13.31 -17.25
CA TRP A 151 -1.07 -12.31 -17.43
C TRP A 151 -0.16 -12.53 -18.65
N ALA A 152 -0.35 -13.62 -19.41
CA ALA A 152 0.51 -13.95 -20.53
C ALA A 152 0.34 -12.98 -21.72
N ARG A 153 -0.80 -12.28 -21.83
CA ARG A 153 -1.09 -11.38 -22.97
C ARG A 153 -1.33 -9.93 -22.51
N GLY A 154 -0.93 -8.97 -23.35
CA GLY A 154 -1.34 -7.56 -23.25
C GLY A 154 -0.68 -6.69 -22.18
N LEU A 155 -0.18 -7.23 -21.07
CA LEU A 155 0.42 -6.40 -20.01
C LEU A 155 1.84 -5.94 -20.37
N ASP A 156 2.08 -4.63 -20.28
CA ASP A 156 3.37 -4.00 -20.50
C ASP A 156 3.98 -3.52 -19.20
N VAL A 157 4.99 -4.25 -18.73
CA VAL A 157 5.81 -3.88 -17.59
C VAL A 157 7.26 -3.82 -18.06
N PRO A 158 7.73 -2.65 -18.54
CA PRO A 158 9.04 -2.53 -19.19
C PRO A 158 10.24 -2.96 -18.33
N GLN A 159 10.04 -3.13 -17.03
CA GLN A 159 11.09 -3.42 -16.04
C GLN A 159 11.28 -4.92 -15.77
N VAL A 160 10.54 -5.80 -16.45
CA VAL A 160 10.67 -7.25 -16.26
C VAL A 160 11.87 -7.76 -17.05
N SER A 161 12.93 -8.17 -16.34
CA SER A 161 14.12 -8.80 -16.91
C SER A 161 14.12 -10.32 -16.77
N LEU A 162 13.31 -10.88 -15.87
CA LEU A 162 13.27 -12.32 -15.57
C LEU A 162 11.84 -12.85 -15.61
N ILE A 163 11.64 -13.95 -16.34
CA ILE A 163 10.43 -14.76 -16.33
C ILE A 163 10.78 -16.14 -15.79
N ILE A 164 9.95 -16.65 -14.87
CA ILE A 164 10.07 -18.02 -14.38
C ILE A 164 8.78 -18.74 -14.76
N ASN A 165 8.88 -19.72 -15.66
CA ASN A 165 7.82 -20.69 -15.92
C ASN A 165 7.94 -21.79 -14.87
N TYR A 166 7.20 -21.63 -13.76
CA TYR A 166 7.14 -22.65 -12.71
C TYR A 166 6.53 -23.95 -13.22
N ASP A 167 5.48 -23.84 -14.04
CA ASP A 167 4.91 -24.93 -14.83
C ASP A 167 5.03 -24.57 -16.32
N LEU A 168 5.38 -25.55 -17.17
CA LEU A 168 5.40 -25.34 -18.62
C LEU A 168 3.97 -25.04 -19.13
N PRO A 169 3.83 -24.16 -20.13
CA PRO A 169 2.54 -23.84 -20.70
C PRO A 169 1.97 -25.04 -21.47
N ASN A 170 0.64 -25.19 -21.43
CA ASN A 170 -0.09 -26.25 -22.13
C ASN A 170 -0.04 -26.13 -23.68
N ASN A 171 0.49 -25.02 -24.20
CA ASN A 171 0.59 -24.71 -25.62
C ASN A 171 1.87 -23.89 -25.89
N ARG A 172 2.52 -24.19 -27.03
CA ARG A 172 3.65 -23.48 -27.63
C ARG A 172 3.42 -21.97 -27.80
N GLU A 173 2.26 -21.50 -28.30
CA GLU A 173 2.01 -20.06 -28.48
C GLU A 173 2.02 -19.30 -27.15
N LEU A 174 1.55 -19.96 -26.09
CA LEU A 174 1.51 -19.38 -24.75
C LEU A 174 2.92 -19.21 -24.17
N TYR A 175 3.87 -20.07 -24.54
CA TYR A 175 5.27 -19.95 -24.18
C TYR A 175 5.86 -18.61 -24.63
N ILE A 176 5.71 -18.26 -25.90
CA ILE A 176 6.17 -16.97 -26.46
C ILE A 176 5.50 -15.79 -25.78
N HIS A 177 4.20 -15.89 -25.51
CA HIS A 177 3.47 -14.84 -24.80
C HIS A 177 4.01 -14.58 -23.38
N ARG A 178 4.34 -15.66 -22.64
CA ARG A 178 4.94 -15.59 -21.30
C ARG A 178 6.35 -15.00 -21.33
N ILE A 179 7.27 -15.56 -22.12
CA ILE A 179 8.66 -15.10 -22.12
C ILE A 179 8.81 -13.69 -22.70
N GLY A 180 7.95 -13.32 -23.66
CA GLY A 180 7.86 -11.97 -24.24
C GLY A 180 7.30 -10.90 -23.28
N ARG A 181 7.02 -11.25 -22.02
CA ARG A 181 6.85 -10.26 -20.95
C ARG A 181 8.18 -9.61 -20.54
N SER A 182 9.31 -10.28 -20.78
CA SER A 182 10.67 -9.73 -20.61
C SER A 182 11.30 -9.32 -21.95
N GLY A 183 12.48 -8.68 -21.90
CA GLY A 183 13.28 -8.41 -23.10
C GLY A 183 12.67 -7.38 -24.07
N ARG A 184 11.79 -6.50 -23.59
CA ARG A 184 11.09 -5.51 -24.42
C ARG A 184 12.00 -4.36 -24.85
N TYR A 185 11.68 -3.78 -26.01
CA TYR A 185 12.42 -2.64 -26.58
C TYR A 185 13.93 -2.90 -26.71
N GLY A 186 14.31 -4.13 -27.08
CA GLY A 186 15.71 -4.53 -27.26
C GLY A 186 16.49 -4.73 -25.96
N ARG A 187 15.83 -4.71 -24.79
CA ARG A 187 16.47 -5.07 -23.52
C ARG A 187 16.76 -6.57 -23.48
N LYS A 188 17.79 -6.96 -22.74
CA LYS A 188 18.02 -8.38 -22.42
C LYS A 188 16.93 -8.87 -21.47
N GLY A 189 16.51 -10.11 -21.65
CA GLY A 189 15.55 -10.80 -20.79
C GLY A 189 15.96 -12.25 -20.64
N VAL A 190 15.70 -12.82 -19.46
CA VAL A 190 15.98 -14.22 -19.12
C VAL A 190 14.66 -14.92 -18.86
N ALA A 191 14.51 -16.11 -19.43
CA ALA A 191 13.41 -17.02 -19.12
C ALA A 191 13.97 -18.31 -18.54
N ILE A 192 13.51 -18.69 -17.35
CA ILE A 192 13.87 -19.94 -16.68
C ILE A 192 12.65 -20.84 -16.67
N ASN A 193 12.82 -22.08 -17.10
CA ASN A 193 11.77 -23.09 -17.12
C ASN A 193 12.07 -24.15 -16.07
N PHE A 194 11.12 -24.39 -15.17
CA PHE A 194 11.17 -25.57 -14.33
C PHE A 194 10.48 -26.72 -15.07
N VAL A 195 11.20 -27.83 -15.21
CA VAL A 195 10.80 -28.95 -16.05
C VAL A 195 10.94 -30.23 -15.24
N LYS A 196 9.87 -31.03 -15.19
CA LYS A 196 9.91 -32.38 -14.65
C LYS A 196 10.34 -33.36 -15.75
N ASN A 197 10.77 -34.55 -15.37
CA ASN A 197 11.25 -35.56 -16.33
C ASN A 197 10.25 -35.84 -17.47
N ASP A 198 8.94 -35.84 -17.17
CA ASP A 198 7.89 -36.09 -18.16
C ASP A 198 7.67 -34.92 -19.13
N ASP A 199 8.01 -33.70 -18.69
CA ASP A 199 7.78 -32.44 -19.41
C ASP A 199 8.92 -32.06 -20.37
N ILE A 200 10.06 -32.76 -20.30
CA ILE A 200 11.25 -32.50 -21.15
C ILE A 200 10.90 -32.56 -22.64
N ARG A 201 9.99 -33.48 -23.02
CA ARG A 201 9.54 -33.62 -24.42
C ARG A 201 8.82 -32.37 -24.90
N ILE A 202 7.98 -31.78 -24.05
CA ILE A 202 7.22 -30.56 -24.35
C ILE A 202 8.18 -29.38 -24.55
N LEU A 203 9.22 -29.27 -23.72
CA LEU A 203 10.22 -28.21 -23.87
C LEU A 203 11.01 -28.34 -25.19
N ARG A 204 11.48 -29.55 -25.52
CA ARG A 204 12.20 -29.81 -26.78
C ARG A 204 11.35 -29.55 -28.01
N ASP A 205 10.06 -29.88 -27.94
CA ASP A 205 9.09 -29.56 -28.99
C ASP A 205 8.98 -28.05 -29.23
N ILE A 206 8.94 -27.25 -28.16
CA ILE A 206 8.91 -25.78 -28.23
C ILE A 206 10.22 -25.25 -28.84
N GLU A 207 11.35 -25.77 -28.38
CA GLU A 207 12.69 -25.41 -28.84
C GLU A 207 12.84 -25.63 -30.35
N GLN A 208 12.49 -26.83 -30.83
CA GLN A 208 12.55 -27.20 -32.24
C GLN A 208 11.56 -26.39 -33.09
N TYR A 209 10.32 -26.20 -32.62
CA TYR A 209 9.29 -25.49 -33.39
C TYR A 209 9.66 -24.03 -33.65
N TYR A 210 10.19 -23.33 -32.64
CA TYR A 210 10.60 -21.93 -32.77
C TYR A 210 12.04 -21.75 -33.24
N SER A 211 12.79 -22.84 -33.48
CA SER A 211 14.22 -22.79 -33.83
C SER A 211 15.02 -21.92 -32.85
N THR A 212 14.73 -22.06 -31.57
CA THR A 212 15.45 -21.40 -30.47
C THR A 212 16.38 -22.40 -29.79
N GLN A 213 17.24 -21.91 -28.89
CA GLN A 213 18.07 -22.73 -28.02
C GLN A 213 17.61 -22.51 -26.57
N ILE A 214 17.39 -23.59 -25.82
CA ILE A 214 17.02 -23.58 -24.40
C ILE A 214 18.05 -24.42 -23.65
N ASP A 215 19.08 -23.74 -23.17
CA ASP A 215 20.20 -24.39 -22.48
C ASP A 215 19.87 -24.78 -21.04
N GLU A 216 20.59 -25.80 -20.54
CA GLU A 216 20.60 -26.10 -19.11
C GLU A 216 21.16 -24.91 -18.33
N MET A 217 20.51 -24.57 -17.22
CA MET A 217 20.85 -23.39 -16.46
C MET A 217 22.28 -23.50 -15.89
N PRO A 218 23.18 -22.53 -16.17
CA PRO A 218 24.54 -22.57 -15.66
C PRO A 218 24.57 -22.38 -14.14
N MET A 219 25.63 -22.87 -13.49
CA MET A 219 25.80 -22.72 -12.04
C MET A 219 25.85 -21.25 -11.58
N ASN A 220 26.36 -20.34 -12.42
CA ASN A 220 26.38 -18.91 -12.13
C ASN A 220 25.23 -18.19 -12.84
N VAL A 221 24.09 -18.08 -12.16
CA VAL A 221 22.89 -17.41 -12.68
C VAL A 221 23.01 -15.87 -12.64
N ALA A 222 23.95 -15.33 -11.85
CA ALA A 222 24.10 -13.88 -11.67
C ALA A 222 24.60 -13.16 -12.93
N ASP A 223 25.32 -13.85 -13.81
CA ASP A 223 25.90 -13.28 -15.04
C ASP A 223 24.86 -13.15 -16.18
N LEU A 224 23.66 -13.71 -16.02
CA LEU A 224 22.62 -13.74 -17.05
C LEU A 224 21.65 -12.55 -16.98
N ILE A 225 21.58 -11.83 -15.86
CA ILE A 225 20.58 -10.78 -15.55
C ILE A 225 21.16 -9.38 -15.62
#